data_AF-A0A9W8PFB1-F1
#
_entry.id   AF-A0A9W8PFB1-F1
#
_cell.length_a   1.000
_cell.length_b   1.000
_cell.length_c   1.000
_cell.angle_alpha   90.00
_cell.angle_beta   90.00
_cell.angle_gamma   90.00
#
_symmetry.space_group_name_H-M   'P 1'
#
loop_
_entity.id
_entity.type
_entity.pdbx_description
1 polymer ?
#
loop_
_entity_poly.entity_id
_entity_poly.type
_entity_poly.pdbx_seq_one_letter_code
_entity_poly.pdbx_strand_id
1 'polypeptide(L)'
;MSSVAITSAETLASPPPHLQGEAELESLKASYVLRQQPISVTLDGQNIFLSSIALILLIHFLDAYHAQVLVALVPIVLLVHNDYVNFLNLGPGGTPSTFAGYLRISWFRLWALRDPYAAPEPDPQRLPTSGILRRQRLPYRAGPRPVVAGIAPQRQLDQHGSQECYRALRWSMAKMANRNPKKFGTEKSCIEKHGLALFARHPVQTNCQGEICHVHDSDHSLHMGLHPDDIKEVLQKGWGQRHPLAWTGRFIKSPVSPDFLMVYAPRDDEELQVVCNIIEAAIWYTVAEEIEMAISPKPM
;
A
#
# COMPACT_ATOMS: atom_id res chain seq x y z
N MET A 1 46.93 19.70 -43.49
CA MET A 1 47.22 18.96 -42.24
C MET A 1 46.61 19.77 -41.11
N SER A 2 45.59 19.39 -40.35
CA SER A 2 44.78 18.17 -40.27
C SER A 2 43.45 18.55 -39.62
N SER A 3 42.38 17.84 -40.00
CA SER A 3 41.05 17.84 -39.39
C SER A 3 41.08 17.22 -37.98
N VAL A 4 40.28 17.75 -37.05
CA VAL A 4 39.51 16.96 -36.06
C VAL A 4 38.20 17.69 -35.76
N ALA A 5 37.09 16.97 -35.95
CA ALA A 5 35.73 17.30 -35.54
C ALA A 5 35.32 16.38 -34.38
N ILE A 6 34.63 16.88 -33.34
CA ILE A 6 33.87 16.10 -32.32
C ILE A 6 32.76 17.04 -31.76
N THR A 7 31.56 17.08 -32.37
CA THR A 7 30.28 16.38 -32.07
C THR A 7 29.32 17.11 -31.11
N SER A 8 28.27 17.64 -31.75
CA SER A 8 26.83 17.46 -31.49
C SER A 8 26.32 17.45 -30.05
N ALA A 9 25.54 18.49 -29.74
CA ALA A 9 24.57 18.54 -28.66
C ALA A 9 23.63 17.33 -28.71
N GLU A 10 23.63 16.54 -27.64
CA GLU A 10 22.62 15.50 -27.43
C GLU A 10 21.26 16.15 -27.21
N THR A 11 20.38 15.84 -28.15
CA THR A 11 18.96 16.15 -28.20
C THR A 11 18.28 15.83 -26.86
N LEU A 12 17.71 16.87 -26.24
CA LEU A 12 16.68 16.75 -25.20
C LEU A 12 15.55 15.87 -25.75
N ALA A 13 15.58 14.59 -25.44
CA ALA A 13 14.48 13.69 -25.73
C ALA A 13 13.35 14.00 -24.75
N SER A 14 12.31 14.65 -25.26
CA SER A 14 11.02 14.78 -24.60
C SER A 14 10.55 13.41 -24.10
N PRO A 15 9.90 13.33 -22.92
CA PRO A 15 9.37 12.06 -22.43
C PRO A 15 8.37 11.46 -23.43
N PRO A 16 8.27 10.11 -23.50
CA PRO A 16 7.38 9.45 -24.44
C PRO A 16 5.93 9.94 -24.30
N PRO A 17 5.20 10.14 -25.42
CA PRO A 17 3.91 10.83 -25.44
C PRO A 17 2.81 10.18 -24.59
N HIS A 18 2.96 8.91 -24.18
CA HIS A 18 2.02 8.22 -23.29
C HIS A 18 2.02 8.77 -21.85
N LEU A 19 3.11 9.40 -21.39
CA LEU A 19 3.26 9.89 -20.01
C LEU A 19 2.65 11.28 -19.78
N GLN A 20 2.37 12.04 -20.84
CA GLN A 20 1.81 13.40 -20.72
C GLN A 20 0.29 13.39 -20.53
N GLY A 21 -0.43 12.48 -21.22
CA GLY A 21 -1.87 12.31 -21.04
C GLY A 21 -2.25 11.64 -19.70
N GLU A 22 -1.34 10.85 -19.12
CA GLU A 22 -1.52 10.28 -17.77
C GLU A 22 -1.44 11.37 -16.68
N ALA A 23 -0.65 12.42 -16.86
CA ALA A 23 -0.43 13.43 -15.82
C ALA A 23 -1.68 14.28 -15.51
N GLU A 24 -2.48 14.64 -16.51
CA GLU A 24 -3.76 15.37 -16.31
C GLU A 24 -4.86 14.47 -15.73
N LEU A 25 -4.91 13.19 -16.14
CA LEU A 25 -5.89 12.24 -15.60
C LEU A 25 -5.57 11.83 -14.15
N GLU A 26 -4.29 11.74 -13.79
CA GLU A 26 -3.84 11.45 -12.43
C GLU A 26 -4.00 12.66 -11.50
N SER A 27 -3.82 13.88 -12.00
CA SER A 27 -4.15 15.12 -11.28
C SER A 27 -5.64 15.17 -10.87
N LEU A 28 -6.54 14.76 -11.76
CA LEU A 28 -7.99 14.66 -11.48
C LEU A 28 -8.35 13.54 -10.49
N LYS A 29 -7.57 12.46 -10.42
CA LYS A 29 -7.76 11.36 -9.45
C LYS A 29 -7.13 11.61 -8.08
N ALA A 30 -6.07 12.41 -8.01
CA ALA A 30 -5.33 12.70 -6.78
C ALA A 30 -6.13 13.48 -5.71
N SER A 31 -7.31 14.01 -6.06
CA SER A 31 -8.19 14.75 -5.15
C SER A 31 -9.11 13.89 -4.28
N TYR A 32 -9.05 12.55 -4.34
CA TYR A 32 -9.78 11.72 -3.38
C TYR A 32 -9.04 11.69 -2.05
N VAL A 33 -9.41 12.61 -1.14
CA VAL A 33 -9.00 12.52 0.26
C VAL A 33 -9.54 11.22 0.83
N LEU A 34 -8.66 10.23 1.00
CA LEU A 34 -8.99 8.94 1.62
C LEU A 34 -9.34 9.20 3.08
N ARG A 35 -10.64 9.23 3.39
CA ARG A 35 -11.13 9.52 4.74
C ARG A 35 -11.98 8.37 5.26
N GLN A 36 -11.65 7.92 6.46
CA GLN A 36 -12.48 7.01 7.23
C GLN A 36 -13.48 7.83 8.05
N GLN A 37 -14.76 7.49 7.94
CA GLN A 37 -15.84 8.13 8.69
C GLN A 37 -16.07 7.33 9.98
N PRO A 38 -15.94 7.94 11.17
CA PRO A 38 -16.37 7.29 12.40
C PRO A 38 -17.88 7.06 12.34
N ILE A 39 -18.34 5.99 13.00
CA ILE A 39 -19.78 5.76 13.14
C ILE A 39 -20.36 6.93 13.92
N SER A 40 -21.24 7.69 13.27
CA SER A 40 -21.98 8.78 13.89
C SER A 40 -23.44 8.64 13.50
N VAL A 41 -24.31 8.72 14.51
CA VAL A 41 -25.76 8.67 14.32
C VAL A 41 -26.30 10.00 14.84
N THR A 42 -26.71 10.87 13.92
CA THR A 42 -27.36 12.14 14.26
C THR A 42 -28.87 11.94 14.19
N LEU A 43 -29.53 11.99 15.35
CA LEU A 43 -30.98 11.94 15.45
C LEU A 43 -31.53 13.37 15.49
N ASP A 44 -32.01 13.87 14.35
CA ASP A 44 -32.76 15.13 14.31
C ASP A 44 -34.20 14.95 14.81
N GLY A 45 -34.93 16.06 14.99
CA GLY A 45 -36.28 16.02 15.55
C GLY A 45 -37.26 15.12 14.77
N GLN A 46 -37.13 15.04 13.45
CA GLN A 46 -37.97 14.18 12.61
C GLN A 46 -37.60 12.70 12.81
N ASN A 47 -36.32 12.37 12.80
CA ASN A 47 -35.83 11.01 13.00
C ASN A 47 -36.10 10.49 14.41
N ILE A 48 -36.04 11.35 15.44
CA ILE A 48 -36.47 11.01 16.80
C ILE A 48 -37.95 10.64 16.81
N PHE A 49 -38.80 11.48 16.22
CA PHE A 49 -40.24 11.25 16.19
C PHE A 49 -40.60 9.95 15.44
N LEU A 50 -40.02 9.75 14.25
CA LEU A 50 -40.24 8.54 13.45
C LEU A 50 -39.73 7.28 14.15
N SER A 51 -38.53 7.32 14.74
CA SER A 51 -37.97 6.17 15.47
C SER A 51 -38.80 5.83 16.71
N SER A 52 -39.33 6.84 17.41
CA SER A 52 -40.20 6.65 18.58
C SER A 52 -41.53 6.00 18.19
N ILE A 53 -42.17 6.49 17.12
CA ILE A 53 -43.39 5.86 16.59
C ILE A 53 -43.11 4.43 16.14
N ALA A 54 -42.04 4.22 15.38
CA ALA A 54 -41.65 2.90 14.91
C ALA A 54 -41.47 1.94 16.09
N LEU A 55 -40.76 2.35 17.15
CA LEU A 55 -40.56 1.54 18.35
C LEU A 55 -41.88 1.21 19.07
N ILE A 56 -42.79 2.19 19.19
CA ILE A 56 -44.11 1.98 19.80
C ILE A 56 -44.91 0.94 19.00
N LEU A 57 -44.96 1.07 17.67
CA LEU A 57 -45.64 0.12 16.80
C LEU A 57 -45.01 -1.28 16.91
N LEU A 58 -43.68 -1.35 16.95
CA LEU A 58 -42.93 -2.59 17.04
C LEU A 58 -43.27 -3.36 18.33
N ILE A 59 -43.36 -2.64 19.46
CA ILE A 59 -43.75 -3.22 20.76
C ILE A 59 -45.23 -3.63 20.81
N HIS A 60 -46.12 -2.91 20.14
CA HIS A 60 -47.56 -3.19 20.17
C HIS A 60 -47.99 -4.34 19.25
N PHE A 61 -47.32 -4.48 18.10
CA PHE A 61 -47.75 -5.40 17.05
C PHE A 61 -46.88 -6.66 16.90
N LEU A 62 -45.69 -6.70 17.49
CA LEU A 62 -44.85 -7.90 17.54
C LEU A 62 -44.75 -8.43 18.97
N ASP A 63 -44.51 -9.74 19.09
CA ASP A 63 -44.12 -10.31 20.37
C ASP A 63 -42.74 -9.79 20.83
N ALA A 64 -42.51 -9.89 22.13
CA ALA A 64 -41.33 -9.33 22.77
C ALA A 64 -40.01 -9.86 22.19
N TYR A 65 -39.96 -11.12 21.75
CA TYR A 65 -38.74 -11.71 21.22
C TYR A 65 -38.37 -11.08 19.87
N HIS A 66 -39.31 -11.03 18.92
CA HIS A 66 -39.05 -10.39 17.62
C HIS A 66 -38.77 -8.89 17.78
N ALA A 67 -39.44 -8.24 18.73
CA ALA A 67 -39.22 -6.83 18.99
C ALA A 67 -37.80 -6.53 19.47
N GLN A 68 -37.30 -7.33 20.42
CA GLN A 68 -35.93 -7.22 20.93
C GLN A 68 -34.89 -7.49 19.84
N VAL A 69 -35.11 -8.51 19.00
CA VAL A 69 -34.20 -8.85 17.89
C VAL A 69 -34.10 -7.69 16.90
N LEU A 70 -35.22 -7.09 16.50
CA LEU A 70 -35.20 -5.96 15.56
C LEU A 70 -34.47 -4.74 16.14
N VAL A 71 -34.74 -4.39 17.38
CA VAL A 71 -34.06 -3.27 18.06
C VAL A 71 -32.55 -3.53 18.17
N ALA A 72 -32.14 -4.76 18.49
CA ALA A 72 -30.72 -5.14 18.56
C ALA A 72 -30.03 -5.16 17.19
N LEU A 73 -30.77 -5.46 16.10
CA LEU A 73 -30.23 -5.49 14.74
C LEU A 73 -29.94 -4.10 14.17
N VAL A 74 -30.72 -3.07 14.54
CA VAL A 74 -30.52 -1.70 14.01
C VAL A 74 -29.08 -1.20 14.16
N PRO A 75 -28.46 -1.18 15.35
CA PRO A 75 -27.07 -0.72 15.47
C PRO A 75 -26.10 -1.61 14.69
N ILE A 76 -26.33 -2.92 14.61
CA ILE A 76 -25.48 -3.84 13.82
C ILE A 76 -25.53 -3.49 12.34
N VAL A 77 -26.73 -3.22 11.80
CA VAL A 77 -26.90 -2.81 10.40
C VAL A 77 -26.21 -1.48 10.12
N LEU A 78 -26.34 -0.49 11.02
CA LEU A 78 -25.66 0.80 10.90
C LEU A 78 -24.13 0.63 10.94
N LEU A 79 -23.61 -0.22 11.82
CA LEU A 79 -22.18 -0.54 11.90
C LEU A 79 -21.68 -1.16 10.59
N VAL A 80 -22.37 -2.19 10.08
CA VAL A 80 -22.01 -2.87 8.83
C VAL A 80 -22.12 -1.93 7.63
N HIS A 81 -23.14 -1.08 7.59
CA HIS A 81 -23.29 -0.10 6.52
C HIS A 81 -22.13 0.92 6.52
N ASN A 82 -21.81 1.49 7.69
CA ASN A 82 -20.70 2.44 7.80
C ASN A 82 -19.36 1.79 7.46
N ASP A 83 -19.08 0.59 7.96
CA ASP A 83 -17.84 -0.13 7.64
C ASP A 83 -17.75 -0.49 6.15
N TYR A 84 -18.87 -0.86 5.53
CA TYR A 84 -18.92 -1.12 4.09
C TYR A 84 -18.66 0.15 3.27
N VAL A 85 -19.26 1.29 3.64
CA VAL A 85 -18.98 2.58 2.98
C VAL A 85 -17.52 2.97 3.15
N ASN A 86 -16.95 2.79 4.35
CA ASN A 86 -15.54 3.02 4.61
C ASN A 86 -14.64 2.11 3.78
N PHE A 87 -15.02 0.86 3.56
CA PHE A 87 -14.33 -0.06 2.65
C PHE A 87 -14.37 0.43 1.20
N LEU A 88 -15.51 0.91 0.72
CA LEU A 88 -15.62 1.50 -0.63
C LEU A 88 -14.77 2.77 -0.77
N ASN A 89 -14.73 3.61 0.27
CA ASN A 89 -13.96 4.86 0.30
C ASN A 89 -12.44 4.66 0.24
N LEU A 90 -11.93 3.46 0.54
CA LEU A 90 -10.51 3.14 0.33
C LEU A 90 -10.13 2.99 -1.16
N GLY A 91 -11.14 2.97 -2.03
CA GLY A 91 -10.97 2.86 -3.47
C GLY A 91 -10.77 1.42 -3.96
N PRO A 92 -10.39 1.25 -5.23
CA PRO A 92 -10.11 -0.07 -5.81
C PRO A 92 -8.78 -0.63 -5.29
N GLY A 93 -8.64 -1.95 -5.27
CA GLY A 93 -7.39 -2.65 -4.92
C GLY A 93 -7.45 -4.12 -5.29
N GLY A 94 -6.63 -4.96 -4.63
CA GLY A 94 -6.58 -6.40 -4.90
C GLY A 94 -7.93 -7.14 -4.70
N THR A 95 -8.74 -6.66 -3.75
CA THR A 95 -10.11 -7.17 -3.50
C THR A 95 -11.15 -6.28 -4.19
N PRO A 96 -12.13 -6.85 -4.93
CA PRO A 96 -13.17 -6.06 -5.57
C PRO A 96 -14.00 -5.24 -4.57
N SER A 97 -14.32 -3.99 -4.92
CA SER A 97 -15.17 -3.07 -4.16
C SER A 97 -16.66 -3.45 -4.25
N THR A 98 -16.97 -4.70 -3.89
CA THR A 98 -18.34 -5.26 -3.87
C THR A 98 -18.66 -5.77 -2.47
N PHE A 99 -19.94 -6.00 -2.18
CA PHE A 99 -20.34 -6.57 -0.89
C PHE A 99 -19.72 -7.95 -0.63
N ALA A 100 -19.56 -8.78 -1.67
CA ALA A 100 -18.84 -10.06 -1.54
C ALA A 100 -17.36 -9.86 -1.18
N GLY A 101 -16.70 -8.85 -1.76
CA GLY A 101 -15.34 -8.44 -1.38
C GLY A 101 -15.25 -7.98 0.07
N TYR A 102 -16.23 -7.20 0.53
CA TYR A 102 -16.37 -6.78 1.92
C TYR A 102 -16.55 -7.95 2.89
N LEU A 103 -17.37 -8.96 2.57
CA LEU A 103 -17.50 -10.13 3.43
C LEU A 103 -16.17 -10.91 3.49
N ARG A 104 -15.48 -11.03 2.35
CA ARG A 104 -14.16 -11.68 2.28
C ARG A 104 -13.13 -10.96 3.16
N ILE A 105 -13.03 -9.63 3.07
CA ILE A 105 -12.06 -8.89 3.91
C ILE A 105 -12.46 -8.89 5.38
N SER A 106 -13.75 -8.88 5.69
CA SER A 106 -14.26 -8.99 7.07
C SER A 106 -13.86 -10.33 7.70
N TRP A 107 -13.92 -11.43 6.94
CA TRP A 107 -13.40 -12.72 7.38
C TRP A 107 -11.90 -12.68 7.64
N PHE A 108 -11.10 -12.13 6.70
CA PHE A 108 -9.65 -12.03 6.88
C PHE A 108 -9.24 -11.09 8.02
N ARG A 109 -10.04 -10.06 8.31
CA ARG A 109 -9.80 -9.11 9.41
C ARG A 109 -9.78 -9.79 10.77
N LEU A 110 -10.53 -10.89 10.96
CA LEU A 110 -10.50 -11.68 12.19
C LEU A 110 -9.12 -12.32 12.46
N TRP A 111 -8.31 -12.49 11.42
CA TRP A 111 -6.99 -13.12 11.47
C TRP A 111 -5.85 -12.11 11.31
N ALA A 112 -6.16 -10.82 11.20
CA ALA A 112 -5.16 -9.79 11.01
C ALA A 112 -4.14 -9.78 12.16
N LEU A 113 -2.90 -9.40 11.84
CA LEU A 113 -1.86 -9.19 12.84
C LEU A 113 -2.35 -8.23 13.92
N ARG A 114 -2.18 -8.65 15.18
CA ARG A 114 -2.52 -7.80 16.35
C ARG A 114 -1.56 -6.63 16.48
N ASP A 115 -0.29 -6.86 16.19
CA ASP A 115 0.76 -5.85 16.18
C ASP A 115 1.45 -5.82 14.81
N PRO A 116 1.14 -4.83 13.96
CA PRO A 116 1.80 -4.67 12.66
C PRO A 116 3.23 -4.11 12.77
N TYR A 117 3.70 -3.76 13.98
CA TYR A 117 5.03 -3.20 14.23
C TYR A 117 6.03 -4.23 14.79
N ALA A 118 5.59 -5.47 15.02
CA ALA A 118 6.46 -6.58 15.39
C ALA A 118 7.03 -7.27 14.14
N ALA A 119 8.36 -7.23 13.97
CA ALA A 119 9.04 -7.94 12.88
C ALA A 119 8.90 -9.46 13.01
N PRO A 120 8.84 -10.21 11.89
CA PRO A 120 8.94 -11.66 11.92
C PRO A 120 10.36 -12.12 12.31
N GLU A 121 10.49 -13.38 12.74
CA GLU A 121 11.81 -13.98 12.99
C GLU A 121 12.47 -14.42 11.66
N PRO A 122 13.78 -14.22 11.49
CA PRO A 122 14.50 -14.68 10.31
C PRO A 122 14.57 -16.20 10.25
N ASP A 123 14.49 -16.74 9.04
CA ASP A 123 14.72 -18.16 8.75
C ASP A 123 16.15 -18.36 8.22
N PRO A 124 17.06 -18.98 9.00
CA PRO A 124 18.46 -19.18 8.59
C PRO A 124 18.64 -20.01 7.32
N GLN A 125 17.62 -20.78 6.91
CA GLN A 125 17.67 -21.61 5.71
C GLN A 125 17.24 -20.87 4.44
N ARG A 126 16.66 -19.67 4.58
CA ARG A 126 16.21 -18.85 3.46
C ARG A 126 17.34 -17.94 2.97
N LEU A 127 17.52 -17.87 1.65
CA LEU A 127 18.42 -16.92 1.00
C LEU A 127 17.65 -15.66 0.57
N PRO A 128 18.21 -14.45 0.73
CA PRO A 128 19.46 -14.14 1.44
C PRO A 128 19.32 -14.38 2.96
N THR A 129 20.43 -14.73 3.63
CA THR A 129 20.45 -15.07 5.07
C THR A 129 20.43 -13.87 6.01
N SER A 130 20.59 -12.66 5.48
CA SER A 130 20.60 -11.42 6.27
C SER A 130 20.13 -10.23 5.42
N GLY A 131 19.62 -9.21 6.11
CA GLY A 131 19.26 -7.92 5.51
C GLY A 131 20.45 -6.98 5.31
N ILE A 132 20.26 -5.93 4.51
CA ILE A 132 21.30 -4.95 4.16
C ILE A 132 21.12 -3.56 4.81
N LEU A 133 19.91 -3.20 5.26
CA LEU A 133 19.59 -1.84 5.73
C LEU A 133 20.38 -1.43 6.97
N ARG A 134 20.71 -2.41 7.83
CA ARG A 134 21.55 -2.15 9.01
C ARG A 134 22.94 -1.65 8.63
N ARG A 135 23.49 -2.09 7.49
CA ARG A 135 24.78 -1.64 6.97
C ARG A 135 24.67 -0.28 6.28
N GLN A 136 23.53 -0.01 5.63
CA GLN A 136 23.23 1.26 4.96
C GLN A 136 22.88 2.42 5.92
N ARG A 137 22.75 2.15 7.24
CA ARG A 137 22.46 3.14 8.29
C ARG A 137 21.17 3.93 8.04
N LEU A 138 20.05 3.21 7.90
CA LEU A 138 18.72 3.81 7.72
C LEU A 138 18.42 4.86 8.82
N PRO A 139 18.16 6.13 8.46
CA PRO A 139 17.88 7.19 9.43
C PRO A 139 16.50 6.98 10.08
N TYR A 140 16.24 7.66 11.20
CA TYR A 140 14.89 7.71 11.76
C TYR A 140 14.01 8.63 10.91
N ARG A 141 12.78 8.20 10.65
CA ARG A 141 11.78 9.05 10.00
C ARG A 141 11.33 10.14 10.97
N ALA A 142 11.29 11.38 10.50
CA ALA A 142 10.88 12.52 11.32
C ALA A 142 9.36 12.55 11.52
N GLY A 143 8.93 12.72 12.78
CA GLY A 143 7.52 12.89 13.16
C GLY A 143 6.79 11.58 13.49
N PRO A 144 5.47 11.66 13.76
CA PRO A 144 4.65 10.49 14.05
C PRO A 144 4.45 9.63 12.80
N ARG A 145 4.11 8.36 13.01
CA ARG A 145 3.73 7.47 11.90
C ARG A 145 2.44 7.96 11.23
N PRO A 146 2.31 7.78 9.91
CA PRO A 146 1.05 7.98 9.22
C PRO A 146 -0.06 7.06 9.76
N VAL A 147 -1.29 7.55 9.69
CA VAL A 147 -2.49 6.78 9.94
C VAL A 147 -2.76 5.90 8.73
N VAL A 148 -2.97 4.61 8.97
CA VAL A 148 -3.24 3.61 7.93
C VAL A 148 -4.56 2.91 8.22
N ALA A 149 -5.36 2.70 7.19
CA ALA A 149 -6.62 1.97 7.28
C ALA A 149 -6.74 0.91 6.19
N GLY A 150 -7.67 -0.01 6.42
CA GLY A 150 -7.92 -1.11 5.50
C GLY A 150 -6.94 -2.27 5.66
N ILE A 151 -7.17 -3.29 4.84
CA ILE A 151 -6.42 -4.54 4.81
C ILE A 151 -6.16 -4.94 3.36
N ALA A 152 -7.19 -4.89 2.52
CA ALA A 152 -7.09 -5.09 1.07
C ALA A 152 -8.32 -4.43 0.40
N PRO A 153 -8.22 -3.17 -0.06
CA PRO A 153 -7.02 -2.32 -0.08
C PRO A 153 -6.56 -1.87 1.33
N GLN A 154 -5.27 -1.61 1.46
CA GLN A 154 -4.65 -0.93 2.61
C GLN A 154 -4.18 0.46 2.14
N ARG A 155 -4.44 1.51 2.93
CA ARG A 155 -4.19 2.90 2.55
C ARG A 155 -3.61 3.74 3.66
N GLN A 156 -2.67 4.61 3.31
CA GLN A 156 -2.20 5.73 4.10
C GLN A 156 -3.20 6.89 3.99
N LEU A 157 -3.70 7.37 5.13
CA LEU A 157 -4.78 8.37 5.18
C LEU A 157 -4.29 9.81 5.39
N ASP A 158 -3.05 9.97 5.82
CA ASP A 158 -2.42 11.28 6.07
C ASP A 158 -0.95 11.27 5.65
N GLN A 159 -0.27 12.41 5.78
CA GLN A 159 1.13 12.57 5.40
C GLN A 159 1.43 12.05 3.97
N HIS A 160 0.51 12.33 3.04
CA HIS A 160 0.63 11.91 1.65
C HIS A 160 1.95 12.42 1.06
N GLY A 161 2.63 11.56 0.30
CA GLY A 161 3.88 11.92 -0.36
C GLY A 161 3.64 12.95 -1.46
N SER A 162 4.65 13.76 -1.78
CA SER A 162 4.53 14.76 -2.84
C SER A 162 4.37 14.09 -4.21
N GLN A 163 3.63 14.74 -5.12
CA GLN A 163 3.41 14.20 -6.47
C GLN A 163 4.72 14.14 -7.25
N GLU A 164 5.64 15.06 -6.98
CA GLU A 164 6.98 15.09 -7.55
C GLU A 164 7.79 13.86 -7.11
N CYS A 165 7.80 13.54 -5.82
CA CYS A 165 8.49 12.35 -5.30
C CYS A 165 7.86 11.07 -5.85
N TYR A 166 6.53 11.00 -5.93
CA TYR A 166 5.83 9.87 -6.54
C TYR A 166 6.22 9.63 -8.00
N ARG A 167 6.25 10.70 -8.81
CA ARG A 167 6.66 10.59 -10.23
C ARG A 167 8.14 10.22 -10.35
N ALA A 168 9.02 10.84 -9.56
CA ALA A 168 10.45 10.52 -9.52
C ALA A 168 10.70 9.05 -9.13
N LEU A 169 9.95 8.53 -8.15
CA LEU A 169 9.99 7.13 -7.74
C LEU A 169 9.61 6.19 -8.89
N ARG A 170 8.46 6.43 -9.54
CA ARG A 170 8.00 5.64 -10.70
C ARG A 170 9.00 5.65 -11.84
N TRP A 171 9.56 6.82 -12.18
CA TRP A 171 10.60 6.92 -13.20
C TRP A 171 11.87 6.18 -12.82
N SER A 172 12.27 6.22 -11.55
CA SER A 172 13.45 5.51 -11.07
C SER A 172 13.28 3.99 -11.18
N MET A 173 12.09 3.46 -10.85
CA MET A 173 11.74 2.05 -11.05
C MET A 173 11.80 1.65 -12.54
N ALA A 174 11.17 2.45 -13.41
CA ALA A 174 11.16 2.20 -14.85
C ALA A 174 12.57 2.28 -15.46
N LYS A 175 13.38 3.27 -15.06
CA LYS A 175 14.76 3.44 -15.51
C LYS A 175 15.64 2.27 -15.08
N MET A 176 15.49 1.78 -13.86
CA MET A 176 16.21 0.60 -13.38
C MET A 176 15.86 -0.64 -14.21
N ALA A 177 14.58 -0.87 -14.47
CA ALA A 177 14.14 -1.98 -15.31
C ALA A 177 14.69 -1.89 -16.74
N ASN A 178 14.65 -0.68 -17.34
CA ASN A 178 15.16 -0.44 -18.69
C ASN A 178 16.69 -0.56 -18.80
N ARG A 179 17.44 -0.26 -17.74
CA ARG A 179 18.90 -0.47 -17.70
C ARG A 179 19.26 -1.95 -17.64
N ASN A 180 18.41 -2.77 -17.02
CA ASN A 180 18.65 -4.19 -16.76
C ASN A 180 17.48 -5.07 -17.25
N PRO A 181 17.10 -5.03 -18.54
CA PRO A 181 15.86 -5.63 -19.03
C PRO A 181 15.85 -7.17 -18.97
N LYS A 182 17.03 -7.79 -18.89
CA LYS A 182 17.20 -9.24 -18.69
C LYS A 182 16.93 -9.68 -17.24
N LYS A 183 16.99 -8.77 -16.28
CA LYS A 183 16.80 -9.06 -14.85
C LYS A 183 15.48 -8.53 -14.32
N PHE A 184 15.07 -7.34 -14.76
CA PHE A 184 13.91 -6.64 -14.24
C PHE A 184 12.91 -6.24 -15.33
N GLY A 185 11.69 -5.97 -14.90
CA GLY A 185 10.62 -5.41 -15.72
C GLY A 185 9.68 -4.57 -14.86
N THR A 186 8.89 -3.70 -15.48
CA THR A 186 7.81 -2.98 -14.81
C THR A 186 6.47 -3.33 -15.43
N GLU A 187 5.48 -3.61 -14.61
CA GLU A 187 4.13 -3.93 -15.03
C GLU A 187 3.13 -3.54 -13.95
N LYS A 188 1.84 -3.81 -14.16
CA LYS A 188 0.79 -3.59 -13.16
C LYS A 188 0.95 -4.59 -12.02
N SER A 189 0.80 -4.15 -10.76
CA SER A 189 0.91 -5.07 -9.61
C SER A 189 -0.09 -6.22 -9.72
N CYS A 190 0.34 -7.43 -9.38
CA CYS A 190 -0.53 -8.61 -9.34
C CYS A 190 -1.25 -8.74 -7.98
N ILE A 191 -0.69 -8.15 -6.92
CA ILE A 191 -1.31 -8.12 -5.58
C ILE A 191 -2.39 -7.03 -5.56
N GLU A 192 -2.01 -5.80 -5.89
CA GLU A 192 -2.92 -4.66 -5.81
C GLU A 192 -3.83 -4.53 -7.04
N LYS A 193 -3.45 -5.19 -8.15
CA LYS A 193 -4.17 -5.12 -9.44
C LYS A 193 -4.31 -3.69 -9.97
N HIS A 194 -3.51 -2.75 -9.46
CA HIS A 194 -3.41 -1.32 -9.78
C HIS A 194 -1.98 -0.88 -9.45
N GLY A 195 -1.58 0.33 -9.88
CA GLY A 195 -0.23 0.85 -9.62
C GLY A 195 0.89 0.23 -10.45
N LEU A 196 2.00 0.96 -10.54
CA LEU A 196 3.25 0.49 -11.15
C LEU A 196 3.97 -0.44 -10.16
N ALA A 197 4.40 -1.59 -10.65
CA ALA A 197 5.19 -2.56 -9.90
C ALA A 197 6.50 -2.88 -10.63
N LEU A 198 7.54 -3.13 -9.84
CA LEU A 198 8.84 -3.61 -10.29
C LEU A 198 8.91 -5.12 -10.06
N PHE A 199 9.31 -5.86 -11.09
CA PHE A 199 9.39 -7.32 -11.08
C PHE A 199 10.81 -7.81 -11.36
N ALA A 200 11.21 -8.89 -10.70
CA ALA A 200 12.38 -9.68 -11.03
C ALA A 200 12.00 -10.86 -11.94
N ARG A 201 12.79 -11.12 -12.98
CA ARG A 201 12.58 -12.25 -13.91
C ARG A 201 13.04 -13.58 -13.35
N HIS A 202 14.05 -13.58 -12.49
CA HIS A 202 14.63 -14.76 -11.87
C HIS A 202 14.72 -14.60 -10.35
N PRO A 203 13.58 -14.55 -9.64
CA PRO A 203 13.55 -14.34 -8.20
C PRO A 203 14.04 -15.58 -7.44
N VAL A 204 14.88 -15.38 -6.42
CA VAL A 204 15.22 -16.38 -5.40
C VAL A 204 14.11 -16.47 -4.36
N GLN A 205 13.56 -15.32 -3.95
CA GLN A 205 12.35 -15.21 -3.14
C GLN A 205 11.26 -14.56 -3.98
N THR A 206 10.06 -15.14 -3.99
CA THR A 206 8.98 -14.61 -4.81
C THR A 206 7.75 -14.27 -3.98
N ASN A 207 7.31 -13.02 -4.12
CA ASN A 207 5.95 -12.63 -3.87
C ASN A 207 5.29 -12.47 -5.23
N CYS A 208 4.20 -13.22 -5.47
CA CYS A 208 3.36 -13.06 -6.66
C CYS A 208 4.14 -12.87 -7.98
N GLN A 209 4.73 -13.96 -8.51
CA GLN A 209 5.44 -13.96 -9.80
C GLN A 209 6.67 -13.03 -9.86
N GLY A 210 7.32 -12.76 -8.73
CA GLY A 210 8.58 -12.00 -8.67
C GLY A 210 8.38 -10.50 -8.48
N GLU A 211 7.21 -10.07 -8.01
CA GLU A 211 6.95 -8.68 -7.64
C GLU A 211 7.85 -8.27 -6.46
N ILE A 212 8.73 -7.29 -6.71
CA ILE A 212 9.66 -6.74 -5.72
C ILE A 212 8.93 -5.72 -4.86
N CYS A 213 8.33 -4.73 -5.52
CA CYS A 213 7.55 -3.68 -4.90
C CYS A 213 6.52 -3.12 -5.88
N HIS A 214 5.47 -2.51 -5.34
CA HIS A 214 4.55 -1.68 -6.09
C HIS A 214 4.21 -0.40 -5.34
N VAL A 215 3.91 0.64 -6.09
CA VAL A 215 3.48 1.94 -5.57
C VAL A 215 1.99 2.13 -5.79
N HIS A 216 1.29 2.65 -4.78
CA HIS A 216 -0.12 3.01 -4.87
C HIS A 216 -0.27 4.35 -5.62
N ASP A 217 -1.19 4.38 -6.59
CA ASP A 217 -1.52 5.62 -7.31
C ASP A 217 -2.27 6.62 -6.43
N SER A 218 -2.95 6.15 -5.37
CA SER A 218 -3.88 6.97 -4.56
C SER A 218 -3.21 7.71 -3.39
N ASP A 219 -2.28 7.09 -2.69
CA ASP A 219 -1.65 7.64 -1.49
C ASP A 219 -0.12 7.68 -1.57
N HIS A 220 0.45 7.19 -2.67
CA HIS A 220 1.89 7.10 -2.96
C HIS A 220 2.70 6.23 -1.99
N SER A 221 2.03 5.47 -1.12
CA SER A 221 2.68 4.45 -0.29
C SER A 221 3.05 3.23 -1.13
N LEU A 222 3.90 2.37 -0.59
CA LEU A 222 4.42 1.22 -1.30
C LEU A 222 4.17 -0.06 -0.52
N HIS A 223 4.00 -1.16 -1.25
CA HIS A 223 4.12 -2.50 -0.69
C HIS A 223 5.30 -3.23 -1.29
N MET A 224 5.97 -4.03 -0.46
CA MET A 224 7.13 -4.82 -0.86
C MET A 224 7.38 -5.97 0.12
N GLY A 225 8.17 -6.96 -0.33
CA GLY A 225 8.75 -7.96 0.55
C GLY A 225 10.17 -7.58 0.95
N LEU A 226 10.52 -7.73 2.23
CA LEU A 226 11.87 -7.49 2.75
C LEU A 226 12.36 -8.67 3.57
N HIS A 227 13.67 -8.81 3.72
CA HIS A 227 14.23 -9.76 4.69
C HIS A 227 13.78 -9.38 6.12
N PRO A 228 13.50 -10.34 7.03
CA PRO A 228 13.08 -10.03 8.41
C PRO A 228 13.98 -9.03 9.18
N ASP A 229 15.29 -9.06 8.95
CA ASP A 229 16.22 -8.06 9.50
C ASP A 229 15.93 -6.64 8.99
N ASP A 230 15.63 -6.49 7.70
CA ASP A 230 15.32 -5.20 7.07
C ASP A 230 13.93 -4.72 7.47
N ILE A 231 12.96 -5.64 7.63
CA ILE A 231 11.66 -5.34 8.23
C ILE A 231 11.87 -4.73 9.62
N LYS A 232 12.71 -5.37 10.45
CA LYS A 232 12.99 -4.88 11.80
C LYS A 232 13.56 -3.46 11.79
N GLU A 233 14.50 -3.15 10.91
CA GLU A 233 15.05 -1.80 10.77
C GLU A 233 13.99 -0.80 10.29
N VAL A 234 13.23 -1.11 9.22
CA VAL A 234 12.16 -0.24 8.69
C VAL A 234 11.11 0.07 9.75
N LEU A 235 10.69 -0.95 10.50
CA LEU A 235 9.73 -0.79 11.59
C LEU A 235 10.34 0.04 12.72
N GLN A 236 11.52 -0.28 13.23
CA GLN A 236 12.14 0.46 14.34
C GLN A 236 12.42 1.93 14.01
N LYS A 237 12.74 2.24 12.75
CA LYS A 237 13.09 3.58 12.29
C LYS A 237 11.91 4.44 11.86
N GLY A 238 10.69 3.90 11.81
CA GLY A 238 9.50 4.71 11.51
C GLY A 238 9.05 4.73 10.04
N TRP A 239 9.63 3.88 9.19
CA TRP A 239 9.43 3.96 7.73
C TRP A 239 8.26 3.13 7.19
N GLY A 240 7.72 2.22 8.00
CA GLY A 240 6.60 1.39 7.55
C GLY A 240 5.91 0.63 8.67
N GLN A 241 4.97 -0.21 8.26
CA GLN A 241 4.25 -1.18 9.09
C GLN A 241 4.01 -2.46 8.30
N ARG A 242 3.92 -3.61 8.95
CA ARG A 242 3.59 -4.87 8.26
C ARG A 242 2.18 -4.84 7.69
N HIS A 243 1.99 -5.57 6.60
CA HIS A 243 0.66 -5.76 6.04
C HIS A 243 -0.19 -6.54 7.06
N PRO A 244 -1.45 -6.17 7.36
CA PRO A 244 -2.25 -6.84 8.38
C PRO A 244 -2.44 -8.34 8.10
N LEU A 245 -2.40 -8.75 6.83
CA LEU A 245 -2.44 -10.15 6.43
C LEU A 245 -1.09 -10.86 6.43
N ALA A 246 0.04 -10.23 6.76
CA ALA A 246 1.36 -10.87 6.79
C ALA A 246 1.57 -11.80 8.01
N TRP A 247 0.55 -12.54 8.41
CA TRP A 247 0.61 -13.52 9.49
C TRP A 247 0.90 -14.92 8.98
N THR A 248 1.48 -15.74 9.85
CA THR A 248 1.68 -17.17 9.63
C THR A 248 0.62 -17.96 10.39
N GLY A 249 -0.14 -18.80 9.71
CA GLY A 249 -1.14 -19.67 10.32
C GLY A 249 -0.90 -21.13 10.01
N ARG A 250 -1.21 -22.00 10.98
CA ARG A 250 -1.09 -23.46 10.81
C ARG A 250 -2.19 -24.05 9.93
N PHE A 251 -3.41 -23.48 10.00
CA PHE A 251 -4.60 -24.04 9.37
C PHE A 251 -5.16 -23.18 8.23
N ILE A 252 -4.88 -21.89 8.24
CA ILE A 252 -5.33 -20.95 7.21
C ILE A 252 -4.08 -20.35 6.59
N LYS A 253 -4.00 -20.39 5.26
CA LYS A 253 -2.91 -19.78 4.52
C LYS A 253 -3.21 -18.29 4.32
N SER A 254 -2.26 -17.43 4.68
CA SER A 254 -2.36 -16.01 4.36
C SER A 254 -2.28 -15.79 2.84
N PRO A 255 -3.05 -14.83 2.28
CA PRO A 255 -2.92 -14.44 0.88
C PRO A 255 -1.61 -13.72 0.55
N VAL A 256 -0.88 -13.21 1.55
CA VAL A 256 0.40 -12.50 1.36
C VAL A 256 1.52 -13.17 2.14
N SER A 257 2.77 -12.89 1.76
CA SER A 257 3.93 -13.39 2.50
C SER A 257 4.00 -12.79 3.92
N PRO A 258 4.51 -13.54 4.91
CA PRO A 258 4.83 -13.01 6.25
C PRO A 258 5.78 -11.81 6.23
N ASP A 259 6.56 -11.71 5.15
CA ASP A 259 7.61 -10.70 4.95
C ASP A 259 7.09 -9.44 4.23
N PHE A 260 5.77 -9.36 4.02
CA PHE A 260 5.13 -8.29 3.28
C PHE A 260 4.78 -7.12 4.19
N LEU A 261 5.16 -5.91 3.78
CA LEU A 261 4.95 -4.69 4.55
C LEU A 261 4.47 -3.54 3.65
N MET A 262 4.02 -2.48 4.30
CA MET A 262 3.76 -1.17 3.72
C MET A 262 4.89 -0.22 4.12
N VAL A 263 5.53 0.42 3.15
CA VAL A 263 6.44 1.55 3.33
C VAL A 263 5.67 2.82 3.05
N TYR A 264 5.83 3.81 3.93
CA TYR A 264 5.09 5.06 3.83
C TYR A 264 5.56 5.93 2.66
N ALA A 265 4.66 6.76 2.15
CA ALA A 265 4.94 7.64 1.03
C ALA A 265 6.04 8.68 1.37
N PRO A 266 7.03 8.90 0.48
CA PRO A 266 8.07 9.91 0.70
C PRO A 266 7.51 11.33 0.57
N ARG A 267 7.76 12.17 1.57
CA ARG A 267 7.26 13.56 1.62
C ARG A 267 8.14 14.53 0.83
N ASP A 268 9.44 14.28 0.80
CA ASP A 268 10.47 15.13 0.20
C ASP A 268 11.59 14.30 -0.43
N ASP A 269 12.61 14.98 -0.95
CA ASP A 269 13.73 14.33 -1.66
C ASP A 269 14.64 13.52 -0.72
N GLU A 270 14.74 13.90 0.55
CA GLU A 270 15.51 13.14 1.54
C GLU A 270 14.79 11.82 1.85
N GLU A 271 13.48 11.87 2.09
CA GLU A 271 12.67 10.67 2.27
C GLU A 271 12.64 9.80 1.02
N LEU A 272 12.60 10.40 -0.18
CA LEU A 272 12.64 9.65 -1.44
C LEU A 272 13.92 8.83 -1.56
N GLN A 273 15.08 9.40 -1.19
CA GLN A 273 16.35 8.66 -1.18
C GLN A 273 16.31 7.51 -0.19
N VAL A 274 15.73 7.70 0.99
CA VAL A 274 15.59 6.62 1.96
C VAL A 274 14.67 5.52 1.44
N VAL A 275 13.55 5.87 0.81
CA VAL A 275 12.64 4.90 0.19
C VAL A 275 13.33 4.13 -0.94
N CYS A 276 14.16 4.78 -1.76
CA CYS A 276 14.99 4.09 -2.76
C CYS A 276 15.94 3.07 -2.13
N ASN A 277 16.62 3.41 -1.02
CA ASN A 277 17.47 2.46 -0.30
C ASN A 277 16.67 1.26 0.25
N ILE A 278 15.43 1.48 0.69
CA ILE A 278 14.54 0.39 1.12
C ILE A 278 14.14 -0.50 -0.08
N ILE A 279 13.94 0.08 -1.27
CA ILE A 279 13.69 -0.70 -2.49
C ILE A 279 14.92 -1.53 -2.89
N GLU A 280 16.14 -1.01 -2.72
CA GLU A 280 17.36 -1.80 -2.91
C GLU A 280 17.39 -3.03 -1.98
N ALA A 281 16.96 -2.88 -0.73
CA ALA A 281 16.81 -4.00 0.20
C ALA A 281 15.73 -5.00 -0.25
N ALA A 282 14.65 -4.54 -0.88
CA ALA A 282 13.63 -5.41 -1.48
C ALA A 282 14.17 -6.18 -2.69
N ILE A 283 14.98 -5.53 -3.52
CA ILE A 283 15.68 -6.18 -4.63
C ILE A 283 16.65 -7.23 -4.09
N TRP A 284 17.48 -6.88 -3.10
CA TRP A 284 18.37 -7.81 -2.41
C TRP A 284 17.61 -9.02 -1.88
N TYR A 285 16.48 -8.81 -1.21
CA TYR A 285 15.67 -9.92 -0.70
C TYR A 285 15.12 -10.82 -1.81
N THR A 286 14.71 -10.23 -2.94
CA THR A 286 14.09 -10.95 -4.05
C THR A 286 15.10 -11.72 -4.90
N VAL A 287 16.27 -11.14 -5.21
CA VAL A 287 17.25 -11.72 -6.16
C VAL A 287 18.60 -12.10 -5.54
N ALA A 288 18.86 -11.77 -4.27
CA ALA A 288 20.14 -12.00 -3.58
C ALA A 288 21.35 -11.35 -4.25
N GLU A 289 21.14 -10.21 -4.94
CA GLU A 289 22.18 -9.39 -5.57
C GLU A 289 22.05 -7.94 -5.09
N GLU A 290 23.17 -7.30 -4.77
CA GLU A 290 23.20 -5.88 -4.41
C GLU A 290 23.14 -5.02 -5.69
N ILE A 291 22.17 -4.10 -5.74
CA ILE A 291 21.95 -3.21 -6.88
C ILE A 291 21.60 -1.84 -6.34
N GLU A 292 22.28 -0.81 -6.85
CA GLU A 292 22.00 0.57 -6.51
C GLU A 292 20.88 1.15 -7.38
N MET A 293 19.89 1.76 -6.72
CA MET A 293 18.77 2.46 -7.34
C MET A 293 19.07 3.97 -7.34
N ALA A 294 19.69 4.44 -8.41
CA ALA A 294 19.89 5.88 -8.60
C ALA A 294 18.55 6.61 -8.83
N ILE A 295 18.27 7.66 -8.04
CA ILE A 295 17.12 8.54 -8.24
C ILE A 295 17.23 9.21 -9.62
N SER A 296 16.13 9.21 -10.37
CA SER A 296 16.03 9.98 -11.60
C SER A 296 15.77 11.45 -11.27
N PRO A 297 16.49 12.40 -11.89
CA PRO A 297 16.24 13.81 -11.68
C PRO A 297 14.78 14.13 -12.01
N LYS A 298 14.14 14.96 -11.18
CA LYS A 298 12.80 15.47 -11.44
C LYS A 298 12.81 16.17 -12.81
N PRO A 299 11.86 15.90 -13.71
CA PRO A 299 11.69 16.77 -14.86
C PRO A 299 11.29 18.16 -14.35
N MET A 300 12.04 19.16 -14.80
CA MET A 300 11.69 20.58 -14.62
C MET A 300 10.35 20.90 -15.29
#